data_AF-A0A7Y8Q9T8-F1
#
_entry.id   AF-A0A7Y8Q9T8-F1
#
_cell.length_a   1.000
_cell.length_b   1.000
_cell.length_c   1.000
_cell.angle_alpha   90.00
_cell.angle_beta   90.00
_cell.angle_gamma   90.00
#
_symmetry.space_group_name_H-M   'P 1'
#
loop_
_entity.id
_entity.type
_entity.pdbx_description
1 polymer ?
#
loop_
_entity_poly.entity_id
_entity_poly.type
_entity_poly.pdbx_seq_one_letter_code
_entity_poly.pdbx_strand_id
1 'polypeptide(L)'
;MKNFALYTAVVSALLMMGCNDNDTQSKDTTNNPDPSPTQNHISGTVAAGAPLIGQVTIIDAKNESKTVEISERGEYIVDVNGMQAPFILKAEGYASGVLQTFCSIALHSDINGTINITPYTDLIVANAVGFKSDNCEYEEYVKQSGIERQLSAANIVLANRLQEALKQINLPTDIDFTRAQFVADHTGMDELLDAIQVIIDSETQTAVIKDVINNNKVFDDIANPTDNTPLPIPLRQLKEVGTALKSISARLALFSSHFENGLPQSGQIKSYFAADDKFLQAGQSLDEFLDDILSNSENKGLKFKSPRLLSVNDDNELTVRVQIADNNIVYGYEDFVFVKEGTFWQNKGNQRYIDQVLESVNTRTLTSKKFHIYTDKDGNPKEVFTRQLEIGVSDAPSEVKSIEVTHPALNRSIILRPVGGYIGWGITKDDGSVEVTSWLSECNQQAEGSPCINFGLVKPDSEFTFTPRGENGATTLLDEQGRNILKPYTMNLMAIPVSNSTAGSNKNNWFASVSSISPSDPKQLSNGTRVTVNFVRPTAKGYIFDYISAGVGSRGSDDIRPKSGNTVSFSWTGGSVNRPDGGKDAAFFNFWSRGANNRTFVTRTFLNED
;
A
#
# COMPACT_ATOMS: atom_id res chain seq x y z
N MET A 1 16.70 23.30 -8.09
CA MET A 1 17.34 22.54 -6.99
C MET A 1 16.57 21.24 -6.94
N LYS A 2 17.14 20.20 -7.53
CA LYS A 2 16.54 18.88 -7.63
C LYS A 2 16.73 18.23 -6.25
N ASN A 3 15.66 18.13 -5.48
CA ASN A 3 15.62 17.27 -4.31
C ASN A 3 14.75 16.09 -4.72
N PHE A 4 15.38 14.98 -5.09
CA PHE A 4 14.76 13.67 -5.01
C PHE A 4 14.54 13.39 -3.53
N ALA A 5 13.40 13.80 -3.01
CA ALA A 5 12.97 13.35 -1.71
C ALA A 5 12.29 12.00 -1.91
N LEU A 6 13.01 10.91 -1.66
CA LEU A 6 12.34 9.72 -1.11
C LEU A 6 11.65 10.23 0.16
N TYR A 7 10.33 10.44 0.10
CA TYR A 7 9.54 10.99 1.19
C TYR A 7 9.64 10.06 2.41
N THR A 8 10.52 10.39 3.35
CA THR A 8 10.92 9.57 4.50
C THR A 8 10.89 10.42 5.76
N ALA A 9 10.40 9.84 6.87
CA ALA A 9 10.17 10.54 8.14
C ALA A 9 10.93 9.84 9.26
N VAL A 10 11.86 10.51 9.94
CA VAL A 10 12.67 9.93 11.03
C VAL A 10 12.03 10.15 12.40
N VAL A 11 12.01 9.11 13.24
CA VAL A 11 11.90 9.24 14.71
C VAL A 11 13.05 8.46 15.35
N SER A 12 14.02 9.16 15.95
CA SER A 12 15.06 8.55 16.78
C SER A 12 14.62 8.51 18.25
N ALA A 13 14.51 7.31 18.83
CA ALA A 13 14.35 7.12 20.27
C ALA A 13 15.69 6.70 20.89
N LEU A 14 16.24 7.54 21.77
CA LEU A 14 17.35 7.16 22.64
C LEU A 14 16.81 6.34 23.82
N LEU A 15 17.36 5.14 24.02
CA LEU A 15 17.30 4.38 25.26
C LEU A 15 18.53 4.69 26.11
N MET A 16 18.32 4.80 27.43
CA MET A 16 18.90 3.94 28.48
C MET A 16 19.01 4.69 29.82
N MET A 17 18.41 4.14 30.87
CA MET A 17 19.09 3.80 32.12
C MET A 17 18.11 3.05 33.05
N GLY A 18 18.38 1.77 33.25
CA GLY A 18 17.81 0.95 34.32
C GLY A 18 18.93 0.09 34.88
N CYS A 19 19.21 0.27 36.17
CA CYS A 19 20.38 -0.22 36.89
C CYS A 19 20.42 -1.75 37.09
N ASN A 20 21.66 -2.22 37.13
CA ASN A 20 22.17 -3.40 37.80
C ASN A 20 21.69 -3.53 39.26
N ASP A 21 21.35 -4.74 39.73
CA ASP A 21 21.80 -5.22 41.05
C ASP A 21 21.61 -6.73 41.30
N ASN A 22 22.41 -7.22 42.25
CA ASN A 22 22.89 -8.60 42.43
C ASN A 22 21.95 -9.58 43.17
N ASP A 23 22.17 -10.85 42.81
CA ASP A 23 22.28 -12.07 43.63
C ASP A 23 21.82 -12.08 45.10
N THR A 24 20.91 -13.00 45.45
CA THR A 24 20.93 -13.69 46.76
C THR A 24 20.23 -15.04 46.71
N GLN A 25 20.96 -16.08 47.16
CA GLN A 25 20.52 -17.46 47.33
C GLN A 25 19.48 -17.68 48.45
N SER A 26 18.85 -18.86 48.36
CA SER A 26 18.01 -19.60 49.32
C SER A 26 16.50 -19.46 49.05
N LYS A 27 15.67 -20.51 49.10
CA LYS A 27 15.80 -21.82 49.75
C LYS A 27 14.81 -22.78 49.08
N ASP A 28 15.23 -24.03 49.02
CA ASP A 28 14.51 -25.21 48.55
C ASP A 28 13.12 -25.37 49.21
N THR A 29 12.05 -25.33 48.40
CA THR A 29 10.76 -25.94 48.71
C THR A 29 10.19 -26.54 47.43
N THR A 30 10.16 -27.86 47.38
CA THR A 30 9.54 -28.71 46.37
C THR A 30 8.04 -28.39 46.24
N ASN A 31 7.69 -27.52 45.30
CA ASN A 31 6.32 -27.41 44.80
C ASN A 31 6.26 -28.14 43.46
N ASN A 32 5.58 -29.28 43.47
CA ASN A 32 5.14 -29.97 42.28
C ASN A 32 4.36 -28.95 41.43
N PRO A 33 4.73 -28.67 40.17
CA PRO A 33 3.95 -27.76 39.35
C PRO A 33 2.61 -28.42 39.10
N ASP A 34 1.56 -27.79 39.65
CA ASP A 34 0.18 -27.98 39.23
C ASP A 34 0.15 -27.94 37.69
N PRO A 35 -0.43 -28.91 36.96
CA PRO A 35 -0.46 -28.85 35.51
C PRO A 35 -1.11 -27.54 35.10
N SER A 36 -0.34 -26.64 34.48
CA SER A 36 -0.88 -25.45 33.85
C SER A 36 -2.09 -25.88 33.00
N PRO A 37 -3.23 -25.18 33.10
CA PRO A 37 -4.40 -25.52 32.29
C PRO A 37 -3.96 -25.60 30.83
N THR A 38 -4.21 -26.74 30.18
CA THR A 38 -3.93 -26.93 28.75
C THR A 38 -4.65 -25.84 27.98
N GLN A 39 -3.87 -24.90 27.43
CA GLN A 39 -4.40 -23.73 26.75
C GLN A 39 -4.86 -24.14 25.34
N ASN A 40 -6.17 -24.22 25.14
CA ASN A 40 -6.73 -24.47 23.81
C ASN A 40 -6.47 -23.27 22.89
N HIS A 41 -5.93 -23.51 21.70
CA HIS A 41 -5.62 -22.46 20.74
C HIS A 41 -5.94 -22.85 19.30
N ILE A 42 -6.01 -21.85 18.42
CA ILE A 42 -5.93 -22.00 16.96
C ILE A 42 -4.74 -21.18 16.48
N SER A 43 -3.96 -21.73 15.56
CA SER A 43 -2.78 -21.06 14.99
C SER A 43 -2.77 -21.16 13.47
N GLY A 44 -1.91 -20.40 12.80
CA GLY A 44 -1.66 -20.59 11.37
C GLY A 44 -0.93 -19.42 10.73
N THR A 45 -0.93 -19.41 9.40
CA THR A 45 -0.27 -18.38 8.60
C THR A 45 -1.28 -17.59 7.78
N VAL A 46 -1.12 -16.27 7.76
CA VAL A 46 -1.88 -15.33 6.93
C VAL A 46 -0.96 -14.75 5.86
N ALA A 47 -1.23 -15.08 4.59
CA ALA A 47 -0.37 -14.68 3.48
C ALA A 47 -1.11 -14.58 2.14
N ALA A 48 -0.56 -13.76 1.23
CA ALA A 48 -0.96 -13.64 -0.17
C ALA A 48 0.26 -13.37 -1.06
N GLY A 49 1.20 -14.33 -1.13
CA GLY A 49 2.53 -14.19 -1.76
C GLY A 49 3.49 -13.30 -0.95
N ALA A 50 3.05 -12.88 0.23
CA ALA A 50 3.83 -12.18 1.24
C ALA A 50 3.08 -12.30 2.57
N PRO A 51 3.77 -12.21 3.72
CA PRO A 51 3.13 -12.08 5.02
C PRO A 51 2.11 -10.95 5.03
N LEU A 52 0.93 -11.20 5.59
CA LEU A 52 -0.08 -10.17 5.79
C LEU A 52 0.19 -9.44 7.12
N ILE A 53 0.37 -8.12 7.07
CA ILE A 53 0.53 -7.29 8.28
C ILE A 53 -0.86 -6.80 8.70
N GLY A 54 -1.36 -7.28 9.82
CA GLY A 54 -2.72 -6.97 10.25
C GLY A 54 -3.15 -7.70 11.50
N GLN A 55 -4.41 -8.10 11.54
CA GLN A 55 -5.01 -8.81 12.66
C GLN A 55 -5.84 -10.00 12.19
N VAL A 56 -5.96 -11.01 13.05
CA VAL A 56 -6.94 -12.08 12.92
C VAL A 56 -7.98 -11.91 14.00
N THR A 57 -9.25 -11.91 13.60
CA THR A 57 -10.40 -11.99 14.49
C THR A 57 -11.02 -13.37 14.35
N ILE A 58 -11.11 -14.10 15.45
CA ILE A 58 -11.87 -15.35 15.53
C ILE A 58 -13.26 -15.04 16.10
N ILE A 59 -14.31 -15.60 15.50
CA ILE A 59 -15.70 -15.47 15.92
C ILE A 59 -16.25 -16.89 16.11
N ASP A 60 -16.87 -17.15 17.25
CA ASP A 60 -17.41 -18.48 17.58
C ASP A 60 -18.90 -18.63 17.25
N ALA A 61 -19.45 -19.83 17.46
CA ALA A 61 -20.85 -20.12 17.16
C ALA A 61 -21.87 -19.35 18.03
N LYS A 62 -21.42 -18.71 19.12
CA LYS A 62 -22.21 -17.83 19.99
C LYS A 62 -21.99 -16.35 19.68
N ASN A 63 -21.23 -16.03 18.64
CA ASN A 63 -20.80 -14.70 18.23
C ASN A 63 -19.87 -14.02 19.26
N GLU A 64 -19.18 -14.79 20.10
CA GLU A 64 -18.04 -14.28 20.89
C GLU A 64 -16.84 -14.11 19.97
N SER A 65 -16.05 -13.04 20.17
CA SER A 65 -14.89 -12.76 19.33
C SER A 65 -13.63 -12.44 20.12
N LYS A 66 -12.49 -12.81 19.53
CA LYS A 66 -11.15 -12.43 20.02
C LYS A 66 -10.30 -12.00 18.83
N THR A 67 -9.45 -11.00 19.03
CA THR A 67 -8.57 -10.46 18.00
C THR A 67 -7.12 -10.49 18.44
N VAL A 68 -6.21 -10.89 17.55
CA VAL A 68 -4.76 -10.90 17.77
C VAL A 68 -4.03 -10.24 16.61
N GLU A 69 -2.84 -9.68 16.86
CA GLU A 69 -1.96 -9.19 15.80
C GLU A 69 -1.34 -10.36 15.02
N ILE A 70 -1.17 -10.16 13.72
CA ILE A 70 -0.39 -11.04 12.86
C ILE A 70 1.08 -10.62 12.96
N SER A 71 1.97 -11.57 13.14
CA SER A 71 3.42 -11.30 13.20
C SER A 71 3.97 -10.82 11.85
N GLU A 72 5.19 -10.29 11.84
CA GLU A 72 5.88 -9.88 10.59
C GLU A 72 6.09 -11.04 9.60
N ARG A 73 5.96 -12.30 10.05
CA ARG A 73 6.06 -13.51 9.23
C ARG A 73 4.71 -14.09 8.81
N GLY A 74 3.60 -13.43 9.16
CA GLY A 74 2.25 -13.88 8.84
C GLY A 74 1.66 -14.85 9.86
N GLU A 75 2.44 -15.26 10.88
CA GLU A 75 2.00 -16.20 11.90
C GLU A 75 1.04 -15.54 12.90
N TYR A 76 0.04 -16.28 13.35
CA TYR A 76 -0.87 -15.87 14.43
C TYR A 76 -1.21 -17.04 15.36
N ILE A 77 -1.57 -16.73 16.60
CA ILE A 77 -2.07 -17.70 17.59
C ILE A 77 -3.21 -17.04 18.37
N VAL A 78 -4.38 -17.68 18.44
CA VAL A 78 -5.52 -17.23 19.24
C VAL A 78 -5.85 -18.26 20.31
N ASP A 79 -5.96 -17.82 21.56
CA ASP A 79 -6.52 -18.62 22.66
C ASP A 79 -8.03 -18.76 22.47
N VAL A 80 -8.55 -19.98 22.40
CA VAL A 80 -9.98 -20.28 22.22
C VAL A 80 -10.65 -20.88 23.45
N ASN A 81 -10.01 -20.81 24.63
CA ASN A 81 -10.65 -21.20 25.88
C ASN A 81 -11.93 -20.39 26.11
N GLY A 82 -13.00 -21.10 26.47
CA GLY A 82 -14.34 -20.54 26.70
C GLY A 82 -15.20 -20.38 25.44
N MET A 83 -14.61 -20.46 24.24
CA MET A 83 -15.33 -20.27 22.97
C MET A 83 -15.90 -21.59 22.44
N GLN A 84 -16.94 -21.51 21.60
CA GLN A 84 -17.64 -22.66 21.02
C GLN A 84 -17.40 -22.79 19.52
N ALA A 85 -16.68 -23.83 19.10
CA ALA A 85 -16.53 -24.18 17.69
C ALA A 85 -17.90 -24.54 17.04
N PRO A 86 -18.06 -24.39 15.72
CA PRO A 86 -17.05 -23.95 14.75
C PRO A 86 -16.71 -22.45 14.88
N PHE A 87 -15.57 -22.06 14.33
CA PHE A 87 -15.07 -20.71 14.35
C PHE A 87 -14.94 -20.14 12.94
N ILE A 88 -15.32 -18.88 12.77
CA ILE A 88 -14.99 -18.06 11.60
C ILE A 88 -13.72 -17.31 11.93
N LEU A 89 -12.74 -17.35 11.03
CA LEU A 89 -11.50 -16.60 11.15
C LEU A 89 -11.49 -15.54 10.05
N LYS A 90 -11.49 -14.28 10.45
CA LYS A 90 -11.33 -13.12 9.57
C LYS A 90 -9.92 -12.58 9.75
N ALA A 91 -9.10 -12.63 8.71
CA ALA A 91 -7.89 -11.83 8.64
C ALA A 91 -8.17 -10.53 7.90
N GLU A 92 -7.71 -9.42 8.46
CA GLU A 92 -7.76 -8.11 7.81
C GLU A 92 -6.40 -7.41 7.97
N GLY A 93 -5.84 -6.96 6.85
CA GLY A 93 -4.53 -6.30 6.84
C GLY A 93 -3.93 -6.20 5.46
N TYR A 94 -2.61 -6.08 5.39
CA TYR A 94 -1.91 -5.67 4.18
C TYR A 94 -0.91 -6.72 3.72
N ALA A 95 -1.06 -7.14 2.47
CA ALA A 95 -0.04 -7.88 1.74
C ALA A 95 0.51 -6.98 0.63
N SER A 96 1.79 -6.63 0.71
CA SER A 96 2.47 -5.77 -0.29
C SER A 96 1.72 -4.47 -0.63
N GLY A 97 1.14 -3.82 0.39
CA GLY A 97 0.48 -2.51 0.26
C GLY A 97 -1.00 -2.56 -0.09
N VAL A 98 -1.52 -3.73 -0.45
CA VAL A 98 -2.92 -3.93 -0.81
C VAL A 98 -3.69 -4.40 0.43
N LEU A 99 -4.80 -3.73 0.73
CA LEU A 99 -5.75 -4.20 1.76
C LEU A 99 -6.36 -5.51 1.31
N GLN A 100 -6.28 -6.50 2.18
CA GLN A 100 -6.85 -7.82 1.99
C GLN A 100 -7.73 -8.17 3.18
N THR A 101 -8.88 -8.76 2.88
CA THR A 101 -9.73 -9.42 3.86
C THR A 101 -9.97 -10.85 3.39
N PHE A 102 -9.53 -11.80 4.20
CA PHE A 102 -9.64 -13.22 3.89
C PHE A 102 -10.38 -13.94 5.01
N CYS A 103 -11.20 -14.89 4.63
CA CYS A 103 -11.96 -15.72 5.55
C CYS A 103 -11.41 -17.16 5.56
N SER A 104 -11.54 -17.81 6.70
CA SER A 104 -11.32 -19.25 6.88
C SER A 104 -12.28 -19.77 7.95
N ILE A 105 -12.49 -21.08 8.00
CA ILE A 105 -13.37 -21.72 8.99
C ILE A 105 -12.59 -22.84 9.69
N ALA A 106 -12.64 -22.84 11.02
CA ALA A 106 -12.12 -23.91 11.86
C ALA A 106 -13.26 -24.70 12.49
N LEU A 107 -13.16 -26.02 12.47
CA LEU A 107 -14.11 -26.94 13.08
C LEU A 107 -13.67 -27.30 14.51
N HIS A 108 -14.52 -28.03 15.23
CA HIS A 108 -14.20 -28.49 16.57
C HIS A 108 -12.93 -29.36 16.61
N SER A 109 -12.71 -30.16 15.58
CA SER A 109 -11.52 -31.01 15.40
C SER A 109 -10.24 -30.21 15.19
N ASP A 110 -10.33 -28.91 14.88
CA ASP A 110 -9.19 -28.06 14.58
C ASP A 110 -8.60 -27.36 15.82
N ILE A 111 -9.21 -27.54 17.00
CA ILE A 111 -8.67 -27.02 18.27
C ILE A 111 -7.28 -27.63 18.52
N ASN A 112 -6.31 -26.75 18.82
CA ASN A 112 -4.88 -27.02 18.91
C ASN A 112 -4.22 -27.40 17.57
N GLY A 113 -4.88 -27.07 16.45
CA GLY A 113 -4.41 -27.29 15.10
C GLY A 113 -4.03 -25.99 14.38
N THR A 114 -3.89 -26.14 13.06
CA THR A 114 -3.51 -25.07 12.15
C THR A 114 -4.62 -24.76 11.17
N ILE A 115 -4.92 -23.47 11.05
CA ILE A 115 -5.90 -22.90 10.15
C ILE A 115 -5.27 -21.71 9.45
N ASN A 116 -4.92 -21.87 8.19
CA ASN A 116 -4.40 -20.78 7.39
C ASN A 116 -5.52 -19.85 6.95
N ILE A 117 -5.14 -18.60 6.68
CA ILE A 117 -6.05 -17.59 6.17
C ILE A 117 -5.39 -16.96 4.94
N THR A 118 -5.82 -17.38 3.75
CA THR A 118 -5.22 -17.03 2.46
C THR A 118 -6.33 -16.78 1.42
N PRO A 119 -6.02 -16.24 0.23
CA PRO A 119 -6.98 -16.20 -0.87
C PRO A 119 -7.60 -17.57 -1.21
N TYR A 120 -6.86 -18.66 -0.98
CA TYR A 120 -7.35 -20.02 -1.24
C TYR A 120 -8.39 -20.47 -0.22
N THR A 121 -8.14 -20.22 1.08
CA THR A 121 -9.12 -20.57 2.12
C THR A 121 -10.36 -19.71 2.00
N ASP A 122 -10.21 -18.44 1.58
CA ASP A 122 -11.32 -17.55 1.32
C ASP A 122 -12.21 -18.05 0.17
N LEU A 123 -11.60 -18.50 -0.93
CA LEU A 123 -12.33 -19.14 -2.04
C LEU A 123 -12.98 -20.46 -1.62
N ILE A 124 -12.30 -21.28 -0.81
CA ILE A 124 -12.88 -22.52 -0.27
C ILE A 124 -14.12 -22.22 0.56
N VAL A 125 -14.06 -21.22 1.45
CA VAL A 125 -15.22 -20.80 2.25
C VAL A 125 -16.34 -20.30 1.34
N ALA A 126 -16.04 -19.41 0.38
CA ALA A 126 -17.02 -18.86 -0.54
C ALA A 126 -17.73 -19.97 -1.35
N ASN A 127 -16.98 -20.92 -1.90
CA ASN A 127 -17.54 -22.04 -2.68
C ASN A 127 -18.29 -23.04 -1.80
N ALA A 128 -17.88 -23.24 -0.55
CA ALA A 128 -18.58 -24.12 0.38
C ALA A 128 -19.95 -23.57 0.80
N VAL A 129 -20.07 -22.24 0.95
CA VAL A 129 -21.32 -21.57 1.36
C VAL A 129 -22.16 -21.07 0.18
N GLY A 130 -21.56 -20.97 -1.02
CA GLY A 130 -22.19 -20.53 -2.26
C GLY A 130 -22.25 -19.01 -2.45
N PHE A 131 -21.50 -18.23 -1.65
CA PHE A 131 -21.35 -16.78 -1.83
C PHE A 131 -20.12 -16.22 -1.09
N LYS A 132 -19.58 -15.09 -1.57
CA LYS A 132 -18.54 -14.29 -0.93
C LYS A 132 -19.16 -13.17 -0.07
N SER A 133 -18.71 -13.08 1.18
CA SER A 133 -18.90 -11.92 2.07
C SER A 133 -17.56 -11.19 2.26
N ASP A 134 -17.58 -9.87 2.12
CA ASP A 134 -16.39 -9.03 2.34
C ASP A 134 -15.98 -8.92 3.81
N ASN A 135 -16.91 -9.23 4.73
CA ASN A 135 -16.70 -9.16 6.18
C ASN A 135 -16.70 -10.52 6.88
N CYS A 136 -16.67 -11.62 6.12
CA CYS A 136 -16.77 -12.98 6.66
C CYS A 136 -18.07 -13.26 7.44
N GLU A 137 -19.18 -12.65 7.02
CA GLU A 137 -20.51 -12.81 7.64
C GLU A 137 -21.11 -14.19 7.29
N TYR A 138 -20.62 -15.24 7.96
CA TYR A 138 -20.95 -16.64 7.72
C TYR A 138 -21.59 -17.34 8.93
N GLU A 139 -22.02 -16.59 9.94
CA GLU A 139 -22.43 -17.10 11.26
C GLU A 139 -23.59 -18.11 11.17
N GLU A 140 -24.54 -17.88 10.28
CA GLU A 140 -25.66 -18.80 10.06
C GLU A 140 -25.27 -20.04 9.26
N TYR A 141 -24.23 -19.94 8.42
CA TYR A 141 -23.75 -21.05 7.59
C TYR A 141 -22.92 -22.04 8.39
N VAL A 142 -22.04 -21.55 9.26
CA VAL A 142 -21.19 -22.43 10.09
C VAL A 142 -22.01 -23.28 11.07
N LYS A 143 -23.24 -22.87 11.39
CA LYS A 143 -24.18 -23.64 12.23
C LYS A 143 -24.91 -24.75 11.48
N GLN A 144 -24.86 -24.77 10.15
CA GLN A 144 -25.60 -25.76 9.35
C GLN A 144 -24.96 -27.15 9.45
N SER A 145 -25.80 -28.17 9.56
CA SER A 145 -25.33 -29.54 9.51
C SER A 145 -24.71 -29.85 8.15
N GLY A 146 -23.48 -30.32 8.16
CA GLY A 146 -22.79 -30.80 6.98
C GLY A 146 -21.61 -29.94 6.53
N ILE A 147 -21.48 -28.67 6.97
CA ILE A 147 -20.49 -27.69 6.49
C ILE A 147 -19.06 -28.23 6.30
N GLU A 148 -18.61 -29.16 7.15
CA GLU A 148 -17.35 -29.90 7.00
C GLU A 148 -17.21 -30.56 5.62
N ARG A 149 -18.26 -31.23 5.14
CA ARG A 149 -18.30 -31.87 3.82
C ARG A 149 -18.24 -30.84 2.69
N GLN A 150 -18.94 -29.71 2.82
CA GLN A 150 -18.88 -28.64 1.81
C GLN A 150 -17.48 -28.03 1.74
N LEU A 151 -16.86 -27.73 2.89
CA LEU A 151 -15.48 -27.23 2.95
C LEU A 151 -14.49 -28.22 2.34
N SER A 152 -14.62 -29.51 2.69
CA SER A 152 -13.78 -30.57 2.12
C SER A 152 -13.96 -30.70 0.60
N ALA A 153 -15.21 -30.66 0.11
CA ALA A 153 -15.51 -30.70 -1.32
C ALA A 153 -14.92 -29.50 -2.07
N ALA A 154 -15.09 -28.28 -1.54
CA ALA A 154 -14.52 -27.07 -2.12
C ALA A 154 -12.98 -27.11 -2.15
N ASN A 155 -12.33 -27.62 -1.10
CA ASN A 155 -10.89 -27.83 -1.07
C ASN A 155 -10.43 -28.81 -2.17
N ILE A 156 -11.13 -29.94 -2.34
CA ILE A 156 -10.82 -30.93 -3.39
C ILE A 156 -10.96 -30.31 -4.79
N VAL A 157 -12.02 -29.52 -5.01
CA VAL A 157 -12.23 -28.82 -6.29
C VAL A 157 -11.05 -27.88 -6.57
N LEU A 158 -10.65 -27.05 -5.60
CA LEU A 158 -9.50 -26.15 -5.77
C LEU A 158 -8.19 -26.92 -6.01
N ALA A 159 -7.94 -28.01 -5.29
CA ALA A 159 -6.74 -28.82 -5.47
C ALA A 159 -6.67 -29.45 -6.87
N ASN A 160 -7.81 -29.93 -7.38
CA ASN A 160 -7.92 -30.43 -8.74
C ASN A 160 -7.69 -29.32 -9.78
N ARG A 161 -8.22 -28.12 -9.54
CA ARG A 161 -8.00 -26.97 -10.43
C ARG A 161 -6.53 -26.58 -10.52
N LEU A 162 -5.79 -26.72 -9.41
CA LEU A 162 -4.37 -26.37 -9.29
C LEU A 162 -3.43 -27.56 -9.48
N GLN A 163 -3.93 -28.73 -9.89
CA GLN A 163 -3.17 -29.98 -9.87
C GLN A 163 -1.81 -29.89 -10.57
N GLU A 164 -1.75 -29.25 -11.74
CA GLU A 164 -0.51 -29.12 -12.51
C GLU A 164 0.47 -28.13 -11.86
N ALA A 165 -0.03 -27.05 -11.26
CA ALA A 165 0.80 -26.13 -10.48
C ALA A 165 1.39 -26.82 -9.25
N LEU A 166 0.58 -27.57 -8.49
CA LEU A 166 1.00 -28.33 -7.31
C LEU A 166 2.12 -29.32 -7.63
N LYS A 167 2.01 -30.05 -8.76
CA LYS A 167 3.05 -30.98 -9.22
C LYS A 167 4.38 -30.29 -9.50
N GLN A 168 4.38 -29.11 -10.16
CA GLN A 168 5.62 -28.41 -10.51
C GLN A 168 6.43 -27.98 -9.28
N ILE A 169 5.74 -27.61 -8.19
CA ILE A 169 6.38 -27.19 -6.94
C ILE A 169 6.51 -28.32 -5.92
N ASN A 170 6.12 -29.55 -6.27
CA ASN A 170 6.19 -30.75 -5.42
C ASN A 170 5.31 -30.68 -4.17
N LEU A 171 4.16 -30.02 -4.24
CA LEU A 171 3.12 -30.11 -3.22
C LEU A 171 2.19 -31.30 -3.48
N PRO A 172 1.61 -31.91 -2.43
CA PRO A 172 0.58 -32.94 -2.59
C PRO A 172 -0.59 -32.43 -3.44
N THR A 173 -1.09 -33.26 -4.36
CA THR A 173 -2.24 -32.90 -5.20
C THR A 173 -3.59 -32.97 -4.47
N ASP A 174 -3.59 -33.59 -3.29
CA ASP A 174 -4.71 -33.69 -2.34
C ASP A 174 -4.50 -32.79 -1.12
N ILE A 175 -3.68 -31.74 -1.27
CA ILE A 175 -3.37 -30.80 -0.20
C ILE A 175 -4.64 -30.18 0.42
N ASP A 176 -4.64 -30.09 1.74
CA ASP A 176 -5.61 -29.29 2.50
C ASP A 176 -5.05 -27.87 2.67
N PHE A 177 -5.53 -26.93 1.86
CA PHE A 177 -5.07 -25.54 1.88
C PHE A 177 -5.35 -24.86 3.23
N THR A 178 -6.37 -25.31 3.94
CA THR A 178 -6.77 -24.78 5.25
C THR A 178 -5.81 -25.24 6.35
N ARG A 179 -5.34 -26.50 6.31
CA ARG A 179 -4.57 -27.11 7.41
C ARG A 179 -3.08 -27.35 7.13
N ALA A 180 -2.62 -27.15 5.90
CA ALA A 180 -1.22 -27.34 5.53
C ALA A 180 -0.29 -26.44 6.35
N GLN A 181 0.79 -26.98 6.91
CA GLN A 181 1.81 -26.16 7.57
C GLN A 181 2.65 -25.42 6.53
N PHE A 182 2.76 -24.10 6.65
CA PHE A 182 3.69 -23.32 5.83
C PHE A 182 4.07 -21.99 6.49
N VAL A 183 5.17 -21.40 6.02
CA VAL A 183 5.62 -20.05 6.36
C VAL A 183 5.71 -19.23 5.07
N ALA A 184 5.54 -17.92 5.16
CA ALA A 184 5.62 -17.03 4.01
C ALA A 184 7.08 -16.68 3.66
N ASP A 185 7.80 -17.64 3.05
CA ASP A 185 9.23 -17.56 2.71
C ASP A 185 9.56 -17.85 1.22
N HIS A 186 8.56 -17.75 0.34
CA HIS A 186 8.64 -18.08 -1.09
C HIS A 186 8.96 -19.56 -1.37
N THR A 187 8.52 -20.48 -0.49
CA THR A 187 8.63 -21.93 -0.72
C THR A 187 7.31 -22.66 -0.46
N GLY A 188 7.14 -23.83 -1.08
CA GLY A 188 5.98 -24.69 -0.81
C GLY A 188 4.66 -23.99 -1.10
N MET A 189 3.79 -23.86 -0.09
CA MET A 189 2.51 -23.17 -0.26
C MET A 189 2.67 -21.68 -0.60
N ASP A 190 3.69 -21.01 -0.05
CA ASP A 190 3.91 -19.58 -0.34
C ASP A 190 4.40 -19.36 -1.77
N GLU A 191 5.21 -20.29 -2.29
CA GLU A 191 5.59 -20.31 -3.70
C GLU A 191 4.37 -20.51 -4.62
N LEU A 192 3.36 -21.27 -4.18
CA LEU A 192 2.09 -21.35 -4.90
C LEU A 192 1.32 -20.01 -4.84
N LEU A 193 1.30 -19.34 -3.69
CA LEU A 193 0.64 -18.03 -3.52
C LEU A 193 1.32 -16.91 -4.31
N ASP A 194 2.64 -17.00 -4.50
CA ASP A 194 3.41 -16.11 -5.37
C ASP A 194 3.03 -16.31 -6.84
N ALA A 195 2.84 -17.56 -7.25
CA ALA A 195 2.61 -17.96 -8.63
C ALA A 195 1.14 -17.86 -9.07
N ILE A 196 0.20 -18.17 -8.18
CA ILE A 196 -1.22 -18.27 -8.49
C ILE A 196 -2.00 -17.28 -7.62
N GLN A 197 -2.58 -16.27 -8.27
CA GLN A 197 -3.43 -15.28 -7.61
C GLN A 197 -4.89 -15.70 -7.67
N VAL A 198 -5.60 -15.56 -6.56
CA VAL A 198 -7.05 -15.68 -6.48
C VAL A 198 -7.64 -14.31 -6.16
N ILE A 199 -8.52 -13.84 -7.02
CA ILE A 199 -9.21 -12.55 -6.87
C ILE A 199 -10.70 -12.84 -6.87
N ILE A 200 -11.38 -12.59 -5.75
CA ILE A 200 -12.81 -12.83 -5.58
C ILE A 200 -13.55 -11.49 -5.67
N ASP A 201 -14.64 -11.46 -6.43
CA ASP A 201 -15.53 -10.33 -6.58
C ASP A 201 -16.87 -10.62 -5.88
N SER A 202 -17.12 -9.94 -4.75
CA SER A 202 -18.34 -10.08 -3.96
C SER A 202 -19.58 -9.49 -4.64
N GLU A 203 -19.43 -8.59 -5.61
CA GLU A 203 -20.57 -8.02 -6.31
C GLU A 203 -21.08 -8.96 -7.40
N THR A 204 -20.15 -9.54 -8.16
CA THR A 204 -20.48 -10.46 -9.26
C THR A 204 -20.55 -11.92 -8.81
N GLN A 205 -20.11 -12.24 -7.59
CA GLN A 205 -20.04 -13.59 -7.04
C GLN A 205 -19.21 -14.53 -7.93
N THR A 206 -18.12 -14.01 -8.46
CA THR A 206 -17.16 -14.76 -9.28
C THR A 206 -15.75 -14.61 -8.73
N ALA A 207 -14.88 -15.58 -8.98
CA ALA A 207 -13.45 -15.45 -8.73
C ALA A 207 -12.63 -15.65 -10.02
N VAL A 208 -11.44 -15.08 -10.04
CA VAL A 208 -10.42 -15.33 -11.07
C VAL A 208 -9.24 -16.02 -10.40
N ILE A 209 -8.90 -17.21 -10.90
CA ILE A 209 -7.66 -17.91 -10.55
C ILE A 209 -6.68 -17.65 -11.69
N LYS A 210 -5.61 -16.90 -11.41
CA LYS A 210 -4.63 -16.42 -12.39
C LYS A 210 -3.24 -16.96 -12.08
N ASP A 211 -2.63 -17.61 -13.06
CA ASP A 211 -1.20 -17.87 -13.09
C ASP A 211 -0.48 -16.58 -13.49
N VAL A 212 0.25 -15.93 -12.57
CA VAL A 212 1.00 -14.71 -12.88
C VAL A 212 2.28 -14.96 -13.67
N ILE A 213 2.76 -16.21 -13.69
CA ILE A 213 3.97 -16.61 -14.40
C ILE A 213 3.67 -16.83 -15.89
N ASN A 214 2.52 -17.42 -16.20
CA ASN A 214 2.13 -17.78 -17.57
C ASN A 214 0.98 -16.95 -18.14
N ASN A 215 0.39 -16.08 -17.31
CA ASN A 215 -0.78 -15.27 -17.64
C ASN A 215 -2.03 -16.09 -18.05
N ASN A 216 -2.05 -17.37 -17.70
CA ASN A 216 -3.22 -18.22 -17.80
C ASN A 216 -4.24 -17.82 -16.72
N LYS A 217 -5.54 -17.93 -17.03
CA LYS A 217 -6.59 -17.69 -16.04
C LYS A 217 -7.80 -18.58 -16.27
N VAL A 218 -8.48 -18.91 -15.17
CA VAL A 218 -9.81 -19.52 -15.17
C VAL A 218 -10.73 -18.71 -14.27
N PHE A 219 -12.02 -18.73 -14.58
CA PHE A 219 -13.05 -18.11 -13.76
C PHE A 219 -13.69 -19.17 -12.87
N ASP A 220 -14.08 -18.79 -11.66
CA ASP A 220 -14.86 -19.58 -10.71
C ASP A 220 -16.23 -18.92 -10.55
N ASP A 221 -17.29 -19.66 -10.84
CA ASP A 221 -18.65 -19.24 -10.48
C ASP A 221 -18.98 -19.78 -9.08
N ILE A 222 -18.94 -18.90 -8.07
CA ILE A 222 -19.05 -19.25 -6.65
C ILE A 222 -20.41 -19.91 -6.35
N ALA A 223 -21.45 -19.54 -7.09
CA ALA A 223 -22.78 -20.10 -6.94
C ALA A 223 -22.90 -21.50 -7.59
N ASN A 224 -21.91 -21.92 -8.39
CA ASN A 224 -21.88 -23.21 -9.07
C ASN A 224 -20.84 -24.16 -8.42
N PRO A 225 -21.26 -25.01 -7.45
CA PRO A 225 -20.34 -25.91 -6.75
C PRO A 225 -19.75 -27.03 -7.64
N THR A 226 -20.14 -27.09 -8.92
CA THR A 226 -19.61 -28.07 -9.88
C THR A 226 -18.57 -27.47 -10.83
N ASP A 227 -18.30 -26.16 -10.75
CA ASP A 227 -17.21 -25.56 -11.52
C ASP A 227 -15.86 -26.10 -11.06
N ASN A 228 -15.26 -26.95 -11.89
CA ASN A 228 -13.98 -27.59 -11.63
C ASN A 228 -12.99 -27.37 -12.77
N THR A 229 -13.18 -26.30 -13.55
CA THR A 229 -12.34 -26.00 -14.72
C THR A 229 -10.87 -25.89 -14.32
N PRO A 230 -9.97 -26.78 -14.79
CA PRO A 230 -8.59 -26.76 -14.35
C PRO A 230 -7.82 -25.59 -14.93
N LEU A 231 -6.89 -25.06 -14.15
CA LEU A 231 -5.91 -24.09 -14.64
C LEU A 231 -5.02 -24.81 -15.68
N PRO A 232 -4.77 -24.20 -16.85
CA PRO A 232 -3.92 -24.80 -17.87
C PRO A 232 -2.52 -25.13 -17.35
N ILE A 233 -1.87 -26.13 -17.97
CA ILE A 233 -0.50 -26.52 -17.65
C ILE A 233 0.42 -25.28 -17.75
N PRO A 234 1.15 -24.94 -16.69
CA PRO A 234 2.09 -23.82 -16.73
C PRO A 234 3.19 -24.07 -17.76
N LEU A 235 3.46 -23.10 -18.65
CA LEU A 235 4.50 -23.20 -19.68
C LEU A 235 5.91 -23.04 -19.09
N ARG A 236 6.07 -22.14 -18.11
CA ARG A 236 7.29 -21.94 -17.32
C ARG A 236 7.18 -22.65 -15.98
N GLN A 237 8.34 -23.09 -15.48
CA GLN A 237 8.44 -23.79 -14.21
C GLN A 237 8.22 -22.84 -13.04
N LEU A 238 7.13 -23.03 -12.29
CA LEU A 238 6.81 -22.20 -11.12
C LEU A 238 7.96 -22.22 -10.09
N LYS A 239 8.60 -23.38 -9.93
CA LYS A 239 9.67 -23.61 -8.95
C LYS A 239 10.92 -22.73 -9.15
N GLU A 240 11.21 -22.42 -10.41
CA GLU A 240 12.36 -21.57 -10.76
C GLU A 240 12.11 -20.12 -10.36
N VAL A 241 10.85 -19.67 -10.47
CA VAL A 241 10.44 -18.32 -10.10
C VAL A 241 10.40 -18.14 -8.58
N GLY A 242 9.89 -19.12 -7.81
CA GLY A 242 9.97 -19.05 -6.34
C GLY A 242 11.41 -19.02 -5.83
N THR A 243 12.29 -19.82 -6.44
CA THR A 243 13.74 -19.77 -6.16
C THR A 243 14.33 -18.39 -6.47
N ALA A 244 13.90 -17.75 -7.55
CA ALA A 244 14.32 -16.40 -7.92
C ALA A 244 13.85 -15.35 -6.90
N LEU A 245 12.58 -15.37 -6.49
CA LEU A 245 12.04 -14.45 -5.47
C LEU A 245 12.74 -14.61 -4.13
N LYS A 246 13.03 -15.85 -3.70
CA LYS A 246 13.82 -16.10 -2.49
C LYS A 246 15.22 -15.49 -2.58
N SER A 247 15.87 -15.59 -3.74
CA SER A 247 17.17 -14.97 -3.99
C SER A 247 17.11 -13.44 -4.00
N ILE A 248 16.06 -12.86 -4.59
CA ILE A 248 15.80 -11.42 -4.56
C ILE A 248 15.59 -10.95 -3.12
N SER A 249 14.74 -11.64 -2.35
CA SER A 249 14.48 -11.35 -0.93
C SER A 249 15.76 -11.32 -0.09
N ALA A 250 16.63 -12.34 -0.25
CA ALA A 250 17.92 -12.37 0.41
C ALA A 250 18.84 -11.20 0.02
N ARG A 251 18.84 -10.81 -1.26
CA ARG A 251 19.63 -9.67 -1.74
C ARG A 251 19.10 -8.33 -1.24
N LEU A 252 17.78 -8.16 -1.14
CA LEU A 252 17.17 -6.96 -0.56
C LEU A 252 17.50 -6.83 0.94
N ALA A 253 17.50 -7.94 1.67
CA ALA A 253 17.94 -7.95 3.07
C ALA A 253 19.41 -7.51 3.22
N LEU A 254 20.30 -8.04 2.36
CA LEU A 254 21.72 -7.64 2.35
C LEU A 254 21.90 -6.17 1.95
N PHE A 255 21.18 -5.67 0.95
CA PHE A 255 21.16 -4.25 0.59
C PHE A 255 20.74 -3.39 1.78
N SER A 256 19.62 -3.74 2.44
CA SER A 256 19.08 -3.02 3.59
C SER A 256 20.06 -2.98 4.77
N SER A 257 20.82 -4.06 5.00
CA SER A 257 21.79 -4.12 6.09
C SER A 257 22.87 -3.02 6.02
N HIS A 258 23.18 -2.52 4.82
CA HIS A 258 24.13 -1.42 4.63
C HIS A 258 23.63 -0.07 5.17
N PHE A 259 22.30 0.09 5.33
CA PHE A 259 21.67 1.32 5.82
C PHE A 259 21.42 1.33 7.34
N GLU A 260 21.57 0.19 8.03
CA GLU A 260 21.20 0.04 9.45
C GLU A 260 21.91 1.05 10.37
N ASN A 261 23.19 1.31 10.12
CA ASN A 261 24.04 2.11 11.00
C ASN A 261 24.39 3.50 10.42
N GLY A 262 23.95 3.82 9.20
CA GLY A 262 24.28 5.06 8.50
C GLY A 262 24.05 4.94 7.00
N LEU A 263 24.45 5.95 6.23
CA LEU A 263 24.43 5.86 4.77
C LEU A 263 25.68 5.13 4.27
N PRO A 264 25.56 4.14 3.38
CA PRO A 264 26.71 3.46 2.81
C PRO A 264 27.40 4.30 1.74
N GLN A 265 28.58 3.85 1.31
CA GLN A 265 29.24 4.37 0.11
C GLN A 265 28.70 3.65 -1.14
N SER A 266 28.64 4.36 -2.28
CA SER A 266 28.15 3.81 -3.56
C SER A 266 28.81 2.47 -3.92
N GLY A 267 30.13 2.34 -3.73
CA GLY A 267 30.85 1.08 -4.00
C GLY A 267 30.39 -0.13 -3.18
N GLN A 268 29.77 0.06 -2.01
CA GLN A 268 29.23 -1.03 -1.18
C GLN A 268 27.91 -1.58 -1.72
N ILE A 269 27.15 -0.75 -2.44
CA ILE A 269 25.79 -1.09 -2.88
C ILE A 269 25.61 -1.18 -4.40
N LYS A 270 26.57 -0.69 -5.20
CA LYS A 270 26.46 -0.68 -6.67
C LYS A 270 26.22 -2.08 -7.26
N SER A 271 26.74 -3.15 -6.64
CA SER A 271 26.55 -4.54 -7.11
C SER A 271 25.13 -5.10 -6.96
N TYR A 272 24.24 -4.41 -6.23
CA TYR A 272 22.83 -4.78 -6.12
C TYR A 272 22.00 -4.36 -7.34
N PHE A 273 22.54 -3.47 -8.16
CA PHE A 273 21.91 -2.91 -9.34
C PHE A 273 22.55 -3.44 -10.62
N ALA A 274 21.79 -3.44 -11.72
CA ALA A 274 22.32 -3.73 -13.03
C ALA A 274 23.24 -2.59 -13.50
N ALA A 275 24.09 -2.84 -14.48
CA ALA A 275 24.95 -1.80 -15.05
C ALA A 275 24.14 -0.60 -15.59
N ASP A 276 24.76 0.58 -15.61
CA ASP A 276 24.13 1.85 -16.00
C ASP A 276 23.42 1.82 -17.36
N ASP A 277 23.91 1.05 -18.33
CA ASP A 277 23.28 0.89 -19.65
C ASP A 277 21.95 0.12 -19.62
N LYS A 278 21.70 -0.61 -18.53
CA LYS A 278 20.49 -1.40 -18.27
C LYS A 278 19.61 -0.81 -17.18
N PHE A 279 20.18 0.01 -16.30
CA PHE A 279 19.46 0.65 -15.22
C PHE A 279 18.68 1.88 -15.71
N LEU A 280 17.46 2.01 -15.21
CA LEU A 280 16.63 3.19 -15.40
C LEU A 280 15.61 3.26 -14.26
N GLN A 281 15.68 4.31 -13.46
CA GLN A 281 14.70 4.62 -12.41
C GLN A 281 14.13 6.00 -12.67
N ALA A 282 12.88 6.07 -13.13
CA ALA A 282 12.19 7.34 -13.38
C ALA A 282 13.02 8.36 -14.20
N GLY A 283 13.67 7.89 -15.25
CA GLY A 283 14.52 8.72 -16.14
C GLY A 283 15.98 8.85 -15.68
N GLN A 284 16.31 8.42 -14.47
CA GLN A 284 17.64 8.55 -13.90
C GLN A 284 18.56 7.39 -14.29
N SER A 285 19.84 7.72 -14.48
CA SER A 285 20.94 6.77 -14.49
C SER A 285 21.16 6.15 -13.11
N LEU A 286 21.95 5.07 -13.04
CA LEU A 286 22.27 4.45 -11.75
C LEU A 286 23.06 5.39 -10.86
N ASP A 287 24.04 6.12 -11.41
CA ASP A 287 24.85 7.04 -10.61
C ASP A 287 24.01 8.21 -10.05
N GLU A 288 23.06 8.76 -10.82
CA GLU A 288 22.12 9.78 -10.31
C GLU A 288 21.21 9.22 -9.21
N PHE A 289 20.63 8.04 -9.43
CA PHE A 289 19.79 7.39 -8.44
C PHE A 289 20.57 7.08 -7.15
N LEU A 290 21.81 6.60 -7.26
CA LEU A 290 22.67 6.33 -6.11
C LEU A 290 23.04 7.62 -5.37
N ASP A 291 23.32 8.72 -6.08
CA ASP A 291 23.60 10.01 -5.43
C ASP A 291 22.40 10.51 -4.63
N ASP A 292 21.19 10.37 -5.18
CA ASP A 292 19.95 10.77 -4.49
C ASP A 292 19.69 9.95 -3.22
N ILE A 293 19.81 8.62 -3.28
CA ILE A 293 19.57 7.79 -2.08
C ILE A 293 20.68 7.97 -1.04
N LEU A 294 21.93 8.25 -1.44
CA LEU A 294 23.08 8.37 -0.55
C LEU A 294 23.32 9.78 -0.02
N SER A 295 22.69 10.80 -0.61
CA SER A 295 22.70 12.16 -0.10
C SER A 295 21.57 12.42 0.90
N ASN A 296 20.50 11.62 0.86
CA ASN A 296 19.40 11.75 1.80
C ASN A 296 19.71 11.08 3.16
N SER A 297 20.00 11.90 4.18
CA SER A 297 20.22 11.46 5.57
C SER A 297 19.06 10.69 6.21
N GLU A 298 17.84 10.84 5.67
CA GLU A 298 16.65 10.12 6.14
C GLU A 298 16.64 8.64 5.71
N ASN A 299 17.46 8.24 4.74
CA ASN A 299 17.60 6.84 4.33
C ASN A 299 18.40 5.99 5.34
N LYS A 300 18.86 6.56 6.46
CA LYS A 300 19.41 5.76 7.55
C LYS A 300 18.30 4.83 8.09
N GLY A 301 18.56 3.54 8.07
CA GLY A 301 17.58 2.50 8.45
C GLY A 301 16.66 2.06 7.32
N LEU A 302 16.89 2.53 6.09
CA LEU A 302 16.15 2.11 4.89
C LEU A 302 16.16 0.58 4.74
N LYS A 303 14.96 0.01 4.56
CA LYS A 303 14.71 -1.40 4.34
C LYS A 303 13.88 -1.61 3.08
N PHE A 304 14.36 -2.49 2.23
CA PHE A 304 13.60 -3.12 1.18
C PHE A 304 13.23 -4.54 1.61
N LYS A 305 11.94 -4.85 1.61
CA LYS A 305 11.42 -6.14 2.12
C LYS A 305 10.18 -6.60 1.36
N SER A 306 9.71 -7.80 1.69
CA SER A 306 8.44 -8.38 1.20
C SER A 306 8.29 -8.32 -0.32
N PRO A 307 9.25 -8.86 -1.11
CA PRO A 307 9.12 -8.85 -2.56
C PRO A 307 7.90 -9.67 -2.99
N ARG A 308 7.05 -9.11 -3.84
CA ARG A 308 5.89 -9.80 -4.43
C ARG A 308 6.03 -9.84 -5.95
N LEU A 309 5.86 -11.01 -6.53
CA LEU A 309 5.85 -11.17 -7.99
C LEU A 309 4.66 -10.44 -8.61
N LEU A 310 4.92 -9.61 -9.62
CA LEU A 310 3.89 -9.00 -10.45
C LEU A 310 3.83 -9.66 -11.84
N SER A 311 4.99 -9.90 -12.45
CA SER A 311 5.08 -10.55 -13.75
C SER A 311 6.44 -11.22 -13.97
N VAL A 312 6.44 -12.23 -14.85
CA VAL A 312 7.66 -12.82 -15.43
C VAL A 312 7.84 -12.24 -16.83
N ASN A 313 8.86 -11.40 -17.01
CA ASN A 313 9.12 -10.75 -18.30
C ASN A 313 9.86 -11.74 -19.23
N ASP A 314 10.89 -12.39 -18.72
CA ASP A 314 11.61 -13.50 -19.36
C ASP A 314 12.24 -14.44 -18.29
N ASP A 315 12.96 -15.49 -18.70
CA ASP A 315 13.50 -16.51 -17.77
C ASP A 315 14.54 -15.93 -16.80
N ASN A 316 15.09 -14.77 -17.12
CA ASN A 316 16.08 -14.05 -16.33
C ASN A 316 15.59 -12.64 -15.94
N GLU A 317 14.33 -12.29 -16.14
CA GLU A 317 13.80 -10.96 -15.83
C GLU A 317 12.40 -11.01 -15.21
N LEU A 318 12.27 -10.41 -14.02
CA LEU A 318 11.05 -10.40 -13.21
C LEU A 318 10.65 -8.96 -12.87
N THR A 319 9.36 -8.67 -12.87
CA THR A 319 8.83 -7.44 -12.25
C THR A 319 8.32 -7.78 -10.85
N VAL A 320 8.88 -7.11 -9.85
CA VAL A 320 8.66 -7.40 -8.42
C VAL A 320 8.31 -6.12 -7.69
N ARG A 321 7.19 -6.13 -6.97
CA ARG A 321 6.84 -5.07 -6.03
C ARG A 321 7.65 -5.24 -4.75
N VAL A 322 8.29 -4.17 -4.31
CA VAL A 322 9.13 -4.16 -3.10
C VAL A 322 8.59 -3.14 -2.11
N GLN A 323 8.46 -3.55 -0.85
CA GLN A 323 8.07 -2.67 0.24
C GLN A 323 9.26 -1.84 0.71
N ILE A 324 9.05 -0.53 0.85
CA ILE A 324 10.04 0.42 1.37
C ILE A 324 9.66 0.82 2.80
N ALA A 325 10.59 0.62 3.74
CA ALA A 325 10.37 0.87 5.15
C ALA A 325 11.60 1.46 5.85
N ASP A 326 11.42 2.08 7.02
CA ASP A 326 12.47 2.46 7.98
C ASP A 326 11.88 2.30 9.39
N ASN A 327 12.65 1.75 10.34
CA ASN A 327 12.24 1.57 11.74
C ASN A 327 10.82 0.98 11.94
N ASN A 328 10.44 0.04 11.07
CA ASN A 328 9.13 -0.63 10.99
C ASN A 328 7.96 0.25 10.52
N ILE A 329 8.22 1.48 10.10
CA ILE A 329 7.30 2.34 9.37
C ILE A 329 7.40 2.02 7.88
N VAL A 330 6.27 1.85 7.23
CA VAL A 330 6.18 1.60 5.78
C VAL A 330 5.96 2.93 5.07
N TYR A 331 6.86 3.31 4.17
CA TYR A 331 6.79 4.59 3.44
C TYR A 331 6.16 4.47 2.05
N GLY A 332 6.19 3.27 1.49
CA GLY A 332 5.65 3.05 0.16
C GLY A 332 6.07 1.71 -0.41
N TYR A 333 5.80 1.57 -1.69
CA TYR A 333 6.10 0.40 -2.49
C TYR A 333 6.63 0.88 -3.83
N GLU A 334 7.56 0.14 -4.40
CA GLU A 334 8.09 0.42 -5.74
C GLU A 334 8.09 -0.87 -6.56
N ASP A 335 7.76 -0.72 -7.84
CA ASP A 335 7.74 -1.83 -8.80
C ASP A 335 9.07 -1.83 -9.53
N PHE A 336 9.96 -2.74 -9.14
CA PHE A 336 11.29 -2.88 -9.73
C PHE A 336 11.33 -4.02 -10.73
N VAL A 337 12.14 -3.85 -11.77
CA VAL A 337 12.53 -4.94 -12.67
C VAL A 337 13.85 -5.52 -12.18
N PHE A 338 13.89 -6.82 -11.91
CA PHE A 338 15.09 -7.56 -11.56
C PHE A 338 15.56 -8.41 -12.73
N VAL A 339 16.87 -8.42 -12.98
CA VAL A 339 17.50 -9.26 -14.00
C VAL A 339 18.56 -10.17 -13.39
N LYS A 340 18.65 -11.41 -13.86
CA LYS A 340 19.68 -12.36 -13.44
C LYS A 340 20.96 -12.16 -14.25
N GLU A 341 21.99 -11.61 -13.61
CA GLU A 341 23.34 -11.48 -14.19
C GLU A 341 24.32 -12.39 -13.46
N GLY A 342 24.83 -13.40 -14.16
CA GLY A 342 25.64 -14.46 -13.56
C GLY A 342 24.85 -15.22 -12.50
N THR A 343 25.31 -15.16 -11.25
CA THR A 343 24.68 -15.85 -10.11
C THR A 343 23.63 -15.01 -9.38
N PHE A 344 23.48 -13.72 -9.71
CA PHE A 344 22.76 -12.77 -8.87
C PHE A 344 21.64 -12.05 -9.60
N TRP A 345 20.53 -11.82 -8.89
CA TRP A 345 19.45 -10.95 -9.33
C TRP A 345 19.74 -9.49 -9.02
N GLN A 346 19.84 -8.65 -10.03
CA GLN A 346 20.18 -7.23 -9.92
C GLN A 346 18.97 -6.36 -10.27
N ASN A 347 18.81 -5.25 -9.54
CA ASN A 347 17.72 -4.30 -9.77
C ASN A 347 18.06 -3.39 -10.96
N LYS A 348 17.18 -3.32 -11.97
CA LYS A 348 17.28 -2.42 -13.14
C LYS A 348 16.55 -1.09 -12.93
N GLY A 349 15.99 -0.84 -11.74
CA GLY A 349 15.03 0.24 -11.50
C GLY A 349 13.64 -0.13 -12.02
N ASN A 350 12.75 0.85 -12.05
CA ASN A 350 11.36 0.70 -12.51
C ASN A 350 11.23 0.71 -14.04
N GLN A 351 12.31 0.95 -14.78
CA GLN A 351 12.36 0.97 -16.24
C GLN A 351 11.42 2.01 -16.88
N ARG A 352 11.06 3.06 -16.13
CA ARG A 352 10.24 4.19 -16.58
C ARG A 352 11.11 5.43 -16.74
N TYR A 353 10.76 6.29 -17.69
CA TYR A 353 11.40 7.60 -17.85
C TYR A 353 10.76 8.70 -17.00
N ILE A 354 9.55 8.45 -16.52
CA ILE A 354 8.70 9.46 -15.89
C ILE A 354 8.57 9.09 -14.42
N ASP A 355 8.85 10.05 -13.55
CA ASP A 355 8.51 9.98 -12.14
C ASP A 355 7.05 10.39 -11.96
N GLN A 356 6.22 9.43 -11.57
CA GLN A 356 4.77 9.56 -11.55
C GLN A 356 4.24 9.18 -10.18
N VAL A 357 3.31 9.98 -9.70
CA VAL A 357 2.51 9.74 -8.50
C VAL A 357 1.13 9.22 -8.91
N LEU A 358 0.73 8.12 -8.29
CA LEU A 358 -0.64 7.58 -8.33
C LEU A 358 -1.01 7.14 -6.92
N GLU A 359 -1.80 7.95 -6.21
CA GLU A 359 -2.15 7.64 -4.82
C GLU A 359 -3.53 8.13 -4.41
N SER A 360 -4.05 7.50 -3.37
CA SER A 360 -5.35 7.83 -2.82
C SER A 360 -5.25 8.94 -1.80
N VAL A 361 -6.03 9.99 -1.99
CA VAL A 361 -6.05 11.16 -1.11
C VAL A 361 -7.43 11.29 -0.47
N ASN A 362 -7.45 11.39 0.85
CA ASN A 362 -8.60 11.87 1.61
C ASN A 362 -8.26 13.24 2.17
N THR A 363 -9.11 14.23 1.92
CA THR A 363 -8.91 15.57 2.48
C THR A 363 -9.96 15.88 3.54
N ARG A 364 -9.51 16.56 4.58
CA ARG A 364 -10.33 17.18 5.62
C ARG A 364 -10.11 18.68 5.53
N THR A 365 -11.11 19.41 5.06
CA THR A 365 -11.07 20.88 5.09
C THR A 365 -11.73 21.36 6.36
N LEU A 366 -10.95 22.01 7.21
CA LEU A 366 -11.44 22.57 8.47
C LEU A 366 -12.27 23.82 8.19
N THR A 367 -13.28 24.03 9.02
CA THR A 367 -14.02 25.28 9.06
C THR A 367 -13.71 26.04 10.33
N SER A 368 -13.39 27.33 10.23
CA SER A 368 -13.52 28.20 11.39
C SER A 368 -13.95 29.61 10.98
N LYS A 369 -14.34 30.45 11.93
CA LYS A 369 -14.53 31.88 11.62
C LYS A 369 -13.23 32.51 11.09
N LYS A 370 -12.08 32.06 11.62
CA LYS A 370 -10.69 32.41 11.22
C LYS A 370 -10.13 31.66 10.01
N PHE A 371 -10.84 30.65 9.48
CA PHE A 371 -10.32 29.76 8.43
C PHE A 371 -11.43 29.39 7.46
N HIS A 372 -11.23 29.56 6.16
CA HIS A 372 -12.32 29.53 5.16
C HIS A 372 -13.39 28.44 5.33
N ILE A 373 -14.65 28.85 5.15
CA ILE A 373 -15.86 28.16 5.63
C ILE A 373 -16.58 27.49 4.46
N TYR A 374 -16.78 26.17 4.51
CA TYR A 374 -17.96 25.59 3.86
C TYR A 374 -19.14 25.79 4.81
N THR A 375 -20.14 26.56 4.41
CA THR A 375 -21.39 26.64 5.16
C THR A 375 -22.36 25.60 4.64
N ASP A 376 -23.16 25.00 5.52
CA ASP A 376 -24.39 24.35 5.06
C ASP A 376 -25.35 25.38 4.45
N LYS A 377 -26.48 24.89 3.91
CA LYS A 377 -27.54 25.73 3.33
C LYS A 377 -28.11 26.79 4.30
N ASP A 378 -27.84 26.64 5.60
CA ASP A 378 -28.32 27.49 6.68
C ASP A 378 -27.22 28.43 7.22
N GLY A 379 -26.03 28.45 6.59
CA GLY A 379 -24.92 29.33 6.97
C GLY A 379 -24.01 28.77 8.07
N ASN A 380 -24.17 27.52 8.50
CA ASN A 380 -23.36 26.94 9.57
C ASN A 380 -22.05 26.36 9.05
N PRO A 381 -20.90 26.64 9.70
CA PRO A 381 -19.63 26.02 9.35
C PRO A 381 -19.70 24.48 9.38
N LYS A 382 -19.25 23.84 8.31
CA LYS A 382 -19.25 22.38 8.14
C LYS A 382 -17.88 21.87 7.69
N GLU A 383 -17.26 21.02 8.51
CA GLU A 383 -16.09 20.25 8.07
C GLU A 383 -16.42 19.46 6.80
N VAL A 384 -15.58 19.59 5.78
CA VAL A 384 -15.78 18.89 4.49
C VAL A 384 -14.72 17.82 4.34
N PHE A 385 -15.19 16.60 4.11
CA PHE A 385 -14.37 15.46 3.74
C PHE A 385 -14.56 15.20 2.26
N THR A 386 -13.47 15.02 1.53
CA THR A 386 -13.50 14.57 0.13
C THR A 386 -12.54 13.41 -0.06
N ARG A 387 -12.84 12.61 -1.08
CA ARG A 387 -11.96 11.55 -1.57
C ARG A 387 -11.54 11.89 -2.99
N GLN A 388 -10.25 11.74 -3.27
CA GLN A 388 -9.61 12.15 -4.51
C GLN A 388 -8.53 11.13 -4.88
N LEU A 389 -8.14 11.13 -6.14
CA LEU A 389 -7.02 10.37 -6.65
C LEU A 389 -5.96 11.38 -7.07
N GLU A 390 -4.76 11.29 -6.51
CA GLU A 390 -3.63 12.05 -6.97
C GLU A 390 -3.00 11.34 -8.17
N ILE A 391 -2.92 12.06 -9.29
CA ILE A 391 -2.26 11.68 -10.53
C ILE A 391 -1.30 12.82 -10.89
N GLY A 392 -0.09 12.77 -10.35
CA GLY A 392 0.93 13.82 -10.49
C GLY A 392 2.16 13.36 -11.24
N VAL A 393 2.83 14.23 -11.97
CA VAL A 393 4.13 13.95 -12.61
C VAL A 393 5.18 14.78 -11.89
N SER A 394 6.07 14.11 -11.16
CA SER A 394 7.15 14.76 -10.42
C SER A 394 8.27 15.19 -11.36
N ASP A 395 8.64 14.31 -12.31
CA ASP A 395 9.64 14.60 -13.34
C ASP A 395 9.34 13.83 -14.63
N ALA A 396 9.68 14.45 -15.76
CA ALA A 396 9.55 13.83 -17.07
C ALA A 396 10.56 14.44 -18.04
N PRO A 397 11.10 13.66 -19.00
CA PRO A 397 11.96 14.19 -20.04
C PRO A 397 11.27 15.31 -20.82
N SER A 398 12.05 16.31 -21.23
CA SER A 398 11.55 17.49 -21.93
C SER A 398 10.82 17.16 -23.24
N GLU A 399 11.10 15.99 -23.79
CA GLU A 399 10.51 15.38 -24.97
C GLU A 399 9.05 14.99 -24.76
N VAL A 400 8.64 14.68 -23.52
CA VAL A 400 7.27 14.34 -23.17
C VAL A 400 6.44 15.62 -23.10
N LYS A 401 5.45 15.75 -24.00
CA LYS A 401 4.60 16.95 -24.11
C LYS A 401 3.23 16.78 -23.46
N SER A 402 2.76 15.54 -23.35
CA SER A 402 1.55 15.20 -22.61
C SER A 402 1.56 13.74 -22.21
N ILE A 403 0.78 13.35 -21.22
CA ILE A 403 0.57 11.96 -20.84
C ILE A 403 -0.93 11.68 -20.84
N GLU A 404 -1.35 10.68 -21.60
CA GLU A 404 -2.73 10.19 -21.57
C GLU A 404 -2.86 9.08 -20.52
N VAL A 405 -3.80 9.22 -19.59
CA VAL A 405 -4.08 8.25 -18.54
C VAL A 405 -5.45 7.61 -18.79
N THR A 406 -5.51 6.28 -18.79
CA THR A 406 -6.73 5.51 -19.03
C THR A 406 -6.99 4.49 -17.95
N HIS A 407 -8.25 4.37 -17.55
CA HIS A 407 -8.77 3.35 -16.65
C HIS A 407 -10.30 3.26 -16.80
N PRO A 408 -10.94 2.08 -16.69
CA PRO A 408 -12.39 1.92 -16.90
C PRO A 408 -13.29 2.76 -15.97
N ALA A 409 -12.82 3.07 -14.77
CA ALA A 409 -13.52 3.92 -13.81
C ALA A 409 -13.44 5.42 -14.11
N LEU A 410 -12.62 5.85 -15.07
CA LEU A 410 -12.58 7.26 -15.49
C LEU A 410 -13.76 7.54 -16.42
N ASN A 411 -14.38 8.71 -16.27
CA ASN A 411 -15.46 9.12 -17.18
C ASN A 411 -14.96 9.32 -18.63
N ARG A 412 -13.65 9.55 -18.80
CA ARG A 412 -12.89 9.64 -20.06
C ARG A 412 -11.39 9.59 -19.77
N SER A 413 -10.55 9.42 -20.79
CA SER A 413 -9.10 9.57 -20.64
C SER A 413 -8.72 10.93 -20.06
N ILE A 414 -7.72 10.95 -19.18
CA ILE A 414 -7.13 12.17 -18.62
C ILE A 414 -5.93 12.54 -19.48
N ILE A 415 -5.76 13.83 -19.79
CA ILE A 415 -4.56 14.34 -20.44
C ILE A 415 -3.81 15.24 -19.47
N LEU A 416 -2.63 14.79 -19.02
CA LEU A 416 -1.70 15.59 -18.24
C LEU A 416 -0.81 16.42 -19.17
N ARG A 417 -0.60 17.70 -18.84
CA ARG A 417 0.29 18.60 -19.59
C ARG A 417 1.21 19.38 -18.65
N PRO A 418 2.45 19.69 -19.07
CA PRO A 418 3.33 20.55 -18.28
C PRO A 418 2.68 21.90 -18.02
N VAL A 419 2.77 22.34 -16.77
CA VAL A 419 2.36 23.67 -16.32
C VAL A 419 3.52 24.29 -15.53
N GLY A 420 3.65 25.61 -15.56
CA GLY A 420 4.59 26.30 -14.68
C GLY A 420 4.18 26.21 -13.21
N GLY A 421 5.15 26.36 -12.30
CA GLY A 421 4.91 26.38 -10.85
C GLY A 421 5.19 25.05 -10.17
N TYR A 422 4.78 24.95 -8.89
CA TYR A 422 5.13 23.83 -8.01
C TYR A 422 4.59 22.47 -8.48
N ILE A 423 3.35 22.43 -8.99
CA ILE A 423 2.67 21.19 -9.38
C ILE A 423 3.32 20.57 -10.64
N GLY A 424 3.98 21.35 -11.48
CA GLY A 424 4.70 20.90 -12.68
C GLY A 424 3.84 20.39 -13.84
N TRP A 425 2.75 19.65 -13.56
CA TRP A 425 1.84 19.07 -14.55
C TRP A 425 0.38 19.19 -14.12
N GLY A 426 -0.49 19.62 -15.02
CA GLY A 426 -1.92 19.82 -14.75
C GLY A 426 -2.84 18.96 -15.61
N ILE A 427 -4.10 18.87 -15.19
CA ILE A 427 -5.15 18.09 -15.85
C ILE A 427 -5.85 18.94 -16.92
N THR A 428 -5.94 18.42 -18.15
CA THR A 428 -6.63 19.12 -19.25
C THR A 428 -8.15 18.97 -19.15
N LYS A 429 -8.87 20.07 -19.31
CA LYS A 429 -10.35 20.16 -19.33
C LYS A 429 -10.93 19.96 -20.73
N ASP A 430 -12.25 19.83 -20.82
CA ASP A 430 -13.00 19.70 -22.08
C ASP A 430 -12.81 20.88 -23.05
N ASP A 431 -12.60 22.08 -22.53
CA ASP A 431 -12.33 23.29 -23.32
C ASP A 431 -10.86 23.41 -23.76
N GLY A 432 -10.01 22.42 -23.40
CA GLY A 432 -8.58 22.39 -23.68
C GLY A 432 -7.72 23.22 -22.72
N SER A 433 -8.31 23.93 -21.75
CA SER A 433 -7.57 24.60 -20.68
C SER A 433 -6.96 23.58 -19.72
N VAL A 434 -5.89 23.96 -19.01
CA VAL A 434 -5.20 23.08 -18.06
C VAL A 434 -5.46 23.56 -16.64
N GLU A 435 -6.05 22.69 -15.83
CA GLU A 435 -6.22 22.88 -14.40
C GLU A 435 -4.92 22.53 -13.67
N VAL A 436 -4.39 23.48 -12.90
CA VAL A 436 -3.13 23.30 -12.13
C VAL A 436 -3.41 22.53 -10.85
N THR A 437 -3.69 21.23 -11.00
CA THR A 437 -3.95 20.28 -9.92
C THR A 437 -3.47 18.89 -10.33
N SER A 438 -2.94 18.12 -9.39
CA SER A 438 -2.71 16.68 -9.51
C SER A 438 -3.89 15.86 -9.00
N TRP A 439 -4.88 16.48 -8.35
CA TRP A 439 -5.99 15.78 -7.71
C TRP A 439 -7.21 15.68 -8.62
N LEU A 440 -7.62 14.45 -8.89
CA LEU A 440 -8.82 14.07 -9.60
C LEU A 440 -9.95 13.76 -8.60
N SER A 441 -11.08 14.44 -8.77
CA SER A 441 -12.24 14.27 -7.90
C SER A 441 -13.15 13.12 -8.34
N GLU A 442 -13.91 12.61 -7.37
CA GLU A 442 -15.09 11.77 -7.63
C GLU A 442 -16.03 12.44 -8.63
N CYS A 443 -16.64 11.64 -9.50
CA CYS A 443 -17.68 12.14 -10.39
C CYS A 443 -18.86 12.75 -9.62
N ASN A 444 -19.32 13.91 -10.09
CA ASN A 444 -20.23 14.86 -9.46
C ASN A 444 -19.61 15.77 -8.37
N GLN A 445 -18.30 15.68 -8.13
CA GLN A 445 -17.55 16.55 -7.21
C GLN A 445 -16.39 17.28 -7.89
N GLN A 446 -16.22 17.11 -9.20
CA GLN A 446 -15.19 17.75 -10.00
C GLN A 446 -15.52 19.21 -10.36
N ALA A 447 -14.51 19.98 -10.71
CA ALA A 447 -14.69 21.29 -11.32
C ALA A 447 -15.32 21.17 -12.71
N GLU A 448 -16.02 22.21 -13.16
CA GLU A 448 -16.65 22.24 -14.48
C GLU A 448 -15.63 21.96 -15.60
N GLY A 449 -16.00 21.04 -16.49
CA GLY A 449 -15.19 20.60 -17.64
C GLY A 449 -14.00 19.71 -17.27
N SER A 450 -13.75 19.42 -15.99
CA SER A 450 -12.65 18.53 -15.56
C SER A 450 -13.06 17.05 -15.67
N PRO A 451 -12.11 16.14 -15.96
CA PRO A 451 -12.38 14.71 -15.87
C PRO A 451 -12.64 14.30 -14.41
N CYS A 452 -13.22 13.10 -14.22
CA CYS A 452 -13.52 12.56 -12.92
C CYS A 452 -13.35 11.04 -12.87
N ILE A 453 -13.31 10.49 -11.67
CA ILE A 453 -13.24 9.05 -11.41
C ILE A 453 -14.49 8.59 -10.66
N ASN A 454 -15.02 7.42 -11.01
CA ASN A 454 -16.03 6.73 -10.23
C ASN A 454 -15.37 5.74 -9.27
N PHE A 455 -15.19 6.12 -7.99
CA PHE A 455 -14.51 5.24 -7.03
C PHE A 455 -15.29 3.95 -6.70
N GLY A 456 -16.58 3.85 -7.07
CA GLY A 456 -17.34 2.61 -6.96
C GLY A 456 -16.94 1.54 -7.98
N LEU A 457 -16.20 1.91 -9.04
CA LEU A 457 -15.71 1.00 -10.08
C LEU A 457 -14.20 0.69 -9.94
N VAL A 458 -13.53 1.28 -8.95
CA VAL A 458 -12.11 1.04 -8.70
C VAL A 458 -11.99 -0.07 -7.66
N LYS A 459 -11.07 -1.00 -7.89
CA LYS A 459 -10.70 -2.06 -6.93
C LYS A 459 -9.29 -1.82 -6.40
N PRO A 460 -8.90 -2.32 -5.21
CA PRO A 460 -7.50 -2.32 -4.79
C PRO A 460 -6.62 -2.99 -5.87
N ASP A 461 -5.41 -2.47 -6.06
CA ASP A 461 -4.46 -2.92 -7.09
C ASP A 461 -4.93 -2.68 -8.55
N SER A 462 -5.95 -1.84 -8.77
CA SER A 462 -6.41 -1.50 -10.14
C SER A 462 -5.32 -0.84 -10.98
N GLU A 463 -5.16 -1.30 -12.22
CA GLU A 463 -4.09 -0.88 -13.12
C GLU A 463 -4.49 0.33 -13.97
N PHE A 464 -3.77 1.44 -13.83
CA PHE A 464 -3.88 2.63 -14.69
C PHE A 464 -2.79 2.60 -15.75
N THR A 465 -3.17 2.86 -17.00
CA THR A 465 -2.21 2.96 -18.11
C THR A 465 -1.85 4.42 -18.37
N PHE A 466 -0.55 4.70 -18.45
CA PHE A 466 0.03 6.00 -18.77
C PHE A 466 0.70 5.92 -20.13
N THR A 467 0.29 6.79 -21.05
CA THR A 467 0.77 6.83 -22.43
C THR A 467 1.40 8.19 -22.70
N PRO A 468 2.74 8.31 -22.55
CA PRO A 468 3.45 9.54 -22.87
C PRO A 468 3.36 9.85 -24.37
N ARG A 469 3.24 11.14 -24.71
CA ARG A 469 3.20 11.63 -26.09
C ARG A 469 4.24 12.72 -26.29
N GLY A 470 4.96 12.62 -27.40
CA GLY A 470 5.91 13.64 -27.83
C GLY A 470 5.24 14.77 -28.63
N GLU A 471 6.06 15.56 -29.30
CA GLU A 471 5.59 16.62 -30.19
C GLU A 471 4.66 16.05 -31.28
N ASN A 472 3.61 16.81 -31.62
CA ASN A 472 2.56 16.41 -32.55
C ASN A 472 1.88 15.05 -32.25
N GLY A 473 1.93 14.59 -30.99
CA GLY A 473 1.31 13.33 -30.57
C GLY A 473 2.14 12.08 -30.86
N ALA A 474 3.45 12.23 -31.13
CA ALA A 474 4.35 11.10 -31.35
C ALA A 474 4.28 10.07 -30.20
N THR A 475 4.42 8.78 -30.54
CA THR A 475 4.36 7.64 -29.60
C THR A 475 5.68 6.88 -29.50
N THR A 476 6.68 7.31 -30.24
CA THR A 476 7.99 6.66 -30.25
C THR A 476 9.05 7.73 -30.39
N LEU A 477 9.97 7.74 -29.44
CA LEU A 477 11.17 8.55 -29.47
C LEU A 477 12.26 7.79 -28.72
N LEU A 478 13.39 7.56 -29.38
CA LEU A 478 14.48 6.78 -28.81
C LEU A 478 15.48 7.70 -28.13
N ASP A 479 16.00 7.29 -26.97
CA ASP A 479 17.18 7.90 -26.38
C ASP A 479 18.47 7.44 -27.09
N GLU A 480 19.62 7.92 -26.60
CA GLU A 480 20.94 7.60 -27.16
C GLU A 480 21.27 6.10 -27.10
N GLN A 481 20.64 5.36 -26.19
CA GLN A 481 20.78 3.91 -26.02
C GLN A 481 19.73 3.12 -26.83
N GLY A 482 18.90 3.78 -27.63
CA GLY A 482 17.87 3.16 -28.46
C GLY A 482 16.61 2.75 -27.70
N ARG A 483 16.43 3.21 -26.46
CA ARG A 483 15.26 2.90 -25.61
C ARG A 483 14.15 3.91 -25.87
N ASN A 484 12.90 3.46 -25.94
CA ASN A 484 11.76 4.34 -26.23
C ASN A 484 11.33 5.14 -24.99
N ILE A 485 11.59 6.45 -24.99
CA ILE A 485 11.20 7.42 -23.95
C ILE A 485 9.67 7.48 -23.80
N LEU A 486 8.95 7.31 -24.91
CA LEU A 486 7.50 7.43 -24.98
C LEU A 486 6.78 6.08 -24.80
N LYS A 487 7.48 5.07 -24.26
CA LYS A 487 6.91 3.74 -24.02
C LYS A 487 5.77 3.86 -22.99
N PRO A 488 4.56 3.35 -23.29
CA PRO A 488 3.49 3.28 -22.30
C PRO A 488 3.89 2.38 -21.13
N TYR A 489 3.39 2.72 -19.95
CA TYR A 489 3.60 1.94 -18.73
C TYR A 489 2.33 1.93 -17.90
N THR A 490 2.29 1.02 -16.94
CA THR A 490 1.16 0.89 -16.02
C THR A 490 1.61 1.13 -14.57
N MET A 491 0.67 1.58 -13.74
CA MET A 491 0.82 1.68 -12.30
C MET A 491 -0.45 1.18 -11.62
N ASN A 492 -0.30 0.50 -10.48
CA ASN A 492 -1.43 0.04 -9.71
C ASN A 492 -1.79 1.00 -8.59
N LEU A 493 -3.08 1.31 -8.46
CA LEU A 493 -3.60 2.00 -7.28
C LEU A 493 -3.74 1.01 -6.13
N MET A 494 -2.78 1.02 -5.21
CA MET A 494 -2.69 0.03 -4.12
C MET A 494 -3.93 -0.04 -3.24
N ALA A 495 -4.52 1.10 -2.94
CA ALA A 495 -5.77 1.19 -2.22
C ALA A 495 -6.58 2.39 -2.70
N ILE A 496 -7.89 2.27 -2.65
CA ILE A 496 -8.87 3.32 -3.01
C ILE A 496 -9.02 4.28 -1.82
N PRO A 497 -9.27 5.60 -2.01
CA PRO A 497 -9.52 6.47 -0.87
C PRO A 497 -10.82 6.05 -0.16
N VAL A 498 -10.83 6.19 1.17
CA VAL A 498 -12.00 5.78 1.96
C VAL A 498 -13.19 6.69 1.69
N SER A 499 -14.41 6.23 2.03
CA SER A 499 -15.60 7.07 1.94
C SER A 499 -15.49 8.31 2.84
N ASN A 500 -16.16 9.39 2.44
CA ASN A 500 -16.19 10.63 3.24
C ASN A 500 -16.75 10.41 4.65
N SER A 501 -17.73 9.49 4.79
CA SER A 501 -18.31 9.10 6.09
C SER A 501 -17.26 8.41 6.97
N THR A 502 -16.55 7.43 6.40
CA THR A 502 -15.49 6.67 7.08
C THR A 502 -14.34 7.59 7.51
N ALA A 503 -13.90 8.50 6.63
CA ALA A 503 -12.90 9.51 6.96
C ALA A 503 -13.36 10.43 8.11
N GLY A 504 -14.63 10.86 8.08
CA GLY A 504 -15.23 11.69 9.12
C GLY A 504 -15.23 11.03 10.50
N SER A 505 -15.65 9.76 10.58
CA SER A 505 -15.66 9.00 11.84
C SER A 505 -14.27 8.77 12.44
N ASN A 506 -13.21 8.86 11.62
CA ASN A 506 -11.83 8.59 12.05
C ASN A 506 -10.91 9.82 12.00
N LYS A 507 -11.47 11.03 11.91
CA LYS A 507 -10.69 12.25 11.66
C LYS A 507 -9.53 12.49 12.63
N ASN A 508 -9.71 12.20 13.92
CA ASN A 508 -8.66 12.37 14.94
C ASN A 508 -7.62 11.24 14.93
N ASN A 509 -7.99 10.09 14.36
CA ASN A 509 -7.15 8.91 14.29
C ASN A 509 -6.21 8.97 13.09
N TRP A 510 -6.67 9.51 11.96
CA TRP A 510 -5.99 9.40 10.66
C TRP A 510 -5.36 10.69 10.16
N PHE A 511 -5.94 11.85 10.51
CA PHE A 511 -5.45 13.14 10.04
C PHE A 511 -4.63 13.82 11.13
N ALA A 512 -3.46 14.34 10.78
CA ALA A 512 -2.88 15.41 11.56
C ALA A 512 -3.75 16.66 11.49
N SER A 513 -3.76 17.47 12.53
CA SER A 513 -4.59 18.68 12.60
C SER A 513 -3.79 19.86 13.14
N VAL A 514 -4.14 21.06 12.70
CA VAL A 514 -3.60 22.30 13.27
C VAL A 514 -4.12 22.53 14.69
N SER A 515 -3.25 22.97 15.59
CA SER A 515 -3.61 23.50 16.91
C SER A 515 -3.54 25.03 16.92
N SER A 516 -2.46 25.61 16.38
CA SER A 516 -2.32 27.06 16.24
C SER A 516 -1.26 27.43 15.20
N ILE A 517 -1.40 28.63 14.63
CA ILE A 517 -0.46 29.24 13.69
C ILE A 517 -0.17 30.66 14.19
N SER A 518 1.11 31.04 14.20
CA SER A 518 1.59 32.38 14.55
C SER A 518 2.56 32.88 13.47
N PRO A 519 2.36 34.08 12.88
CA PRO A 519 1.22 34.97 13.10
C PRO A 519 -0.09 34.36 12.60
N SER A 520 -1.19 34.64 13.30
CA SER A 520 -2.53 34.15 12.92
C SER A 520 -3.25 35.07 11.94
N ASP A 521 -2.77 36.31 11.79
CA ASP A 521 -3.29 37.26 10.81
C ASP A 521 -2.55 37.04 9.48
N PRO A 522 -3.25 36.63 8.40
CA PRO A 522 -2.63 36.38 7.11
C PRO A 522 -1.90 37.61 6.53
N LYS A 523 -2.30 38.84 6.86
CA LYS A 523 -1.61 40.06 6.37
C LYS A 523 -0.19 40.22 6.91
N GLN A 524 0.15 39.51 7.98
CA GLN A 524 1.50 39.53 8.57
C GLN A 524 2.45 38.57 7.87
N LEU A 525 1.95 37.73 6.96
CA LEU A 525 2.74 36.80 6.17
C LEU A 525 3.34 37.52 4.96
N SER A 526 4.66 37.59 4.95
CA SER A 526 5.48 38.11 3.85
C SER A 526 6.81 37.35 3.83
N ASN A 527 7.58 37.44 2.74
CA ASN A 527 8.83 36.69 2.63
C ASN A 527 9.78 37.01 3.80
N GLY A 528 10.24 35.96 4.48
CA GLY A 528 11.08 36.05 5.67
C GLY A 528 10.34 36.13 7.00
N THR A 529 9.01 36.32 7.02
CA THR A 529 8.20 36.26 8.26
C THR A 529 8.44 34.93 8.97
N ARG A 530 8.79 34.96 10.25
CA ARG A 530 8.93 33.73 11.05
C ARG A 530 7.54 33.20 11.39
N VAL A 531 7.22 32.01 10.91
CA VAL A 531 5.98 31.30 11.17
C VAL A 531 6.24 30.19 12.18
N THR A 532 5.35 30.05 13.16
CA THR A 532 5.34 28.93 14.11
C THR A 532 4.00 28.22 14.03
N VAL A 533 4.05 26.90 13.82
CA VAL A 533 2.86 26.05 13.73
C VAL A 533 2.91 25.02 14.84
N ASN A 534 1.84 24.92 15.61
CA ASN A 534 1.59 23.82 16.54
C ASN A 534 0.53 22.90 15.95
N PHE A 535 0.74 21.60 16.03
CA PHE A 535 -0.13 20.60 15.39
C PHE A 535 -0.30 19.34 16.24
N VAL A 536 -1.34 18.58 15.94
CA VAL A 536 -1.64 17.28 16.53
C VAL A 536 -1.35 16.21 15.49
N ARG A 537 -0.65 15.15 15.91
CA ARG A 537 -0.36 13.98 15.07
C ARG A 537 -1.54 12.99 15.08
N PRO A 538 -1.66 12.12 14.05
CA PRO A 538 -2.60 11.00 14.08
C PRO A 538 -2.36 10.11 15.31
N THR A 539 -3.43 9.54 15.88
CA THR A 539 -3.34 8.69 17.08
C THR A 539 -3.37 7.19 16.76
N ALA A 540 -3.82 6.79 15.57
CA ALA A 540 -3.87 5.38 15.19
C ALA A 540 -2.48 4.85 14.83
N LYS A 541 -2.18 3.61 15.28
CA LYS A 541 -0.97 2.87 14.87
C LYS A 541 -0.93 2.76 13.34
N GLY A 542 0.23 3.02 12.75
CA GLY A 542 0.42 3.00 11.28
C GLY A 542 -0.03 4.27 10.56
N TYR A 543 -0.48 5.31 11.27
CA TYR A 543 -0.73 6.62 10.71
C TYR A 543 0.32 7.59 11.21
N ILE A 544 1.04 8.22 10.29
CA ILE A 544 2.15 9.11 10.58
C ILE A 544 1.87 10.49 10.00
N PHE A 545 2.25 11.51 10.76
CA PHE A 545 2.37 12.85 10.21
C PHE A 545 3.65 12.90 9.34
N ASP A 546 3.52 13.44 8.13
CA ASP A 546 4.60 13.49 7.15
C ASP A 546 5.25 14.89 7.14
N TYR A 547 4.56 15.88 6.57
CA TYR A 547 5.06 17.25 6.48
C TYR A 547 3.94 18.30 6.44
N ILE A 548 4.32 19.56 6.57
CA ILE A 548 3.44 20.70 6.31
C ILE A 548 3.84 21.31 4.97
N SER A 549 2.89 21.48 4.05
CA SER A 549 3.07 22.41 2.93
C SER A 549 2.33 23.71 3.20
N ALA A 550 3.00 24.83 2.95
CA ALA A 550 2.44 26.15 3.21
C ALA A 550 2.80 27.14 2.10
N GLY A 551 1.89 28.08 1.80
CA GLY A 551 2.07 29.03 0.72
C GLY A 551 0.85 29.90 0.46
N VAL A 552 0.83 30.56 -0.70
CA VAL A 552 -0.27 31.42 -1.19
C VAL A 552 -0.71 30.97 -2.57
N GLY A 553 -1.98 30.58 -2.73
CA GLY A 553 -2.48 30.11 -4.02
C GLY A 553 -1.72 28.90 -4.55
N SER A 554 -1.11 29.02 -5.73
CA SER A 554 -0.20 28.02 -6.32
C SER A 554 1.29 28.31 -6.09
N ARG A 555 1.61 29.32 -5.25
CA ARG A 555 2.98 29.77 -4.97
C ARG A 555 3.43 29.29 -3.60
N GLY A 556 4.49 28.48 -3.61
CA GLY A 556 5.21 27.99 -2.44
C GLY A 556 4.97 26.51 -2.13
N SER A 557 6.04 25.81 -1.76
CA SER A 557 6.07 24.99 -0.56
C SER A 557 7.52 24.79 -0.12
N ASP A 558 7.84 25.23 1.09
CA ASP A 558 8.84 24.52 1.86
C ASP A 558 8.14 23.25 2.37
N ASP A 559 8.66 22.07 2.05
CA ASP A 559 8.22 20.82 2.68
C ASP A 559 8.77 20.83 4.11
N ILE A 560 7.97 21.37 5.02
CA ILE A 560 8.39 21.63 6.39
C ILE A 560 8.23 20.35 7.19
N ARG A 561 9.37 19.69 7.44
CA ARG A 561 9.45 18.45 8.24
C ARG A 561 9.91 18.76 9.67
N PRO A 562 9.04 18.65 10.69
CA PRO A 562 9.42 18.77 12.09
C PRO A 562 10.27 17.57 12.51
N LYS A 563 11.51 17.85 12.95
CA LYS A 563 12.46 16.82 13.41
C LYS A 563 11.99 16.06 14.66
N SER A 564 11.20 16.70 15.53
CA SER A 564 10.63 16.10 16.74
C SER A 564 9.52 16.98 17.30
N GLY A 565 8.59 16.39 18.05
CA GLY A 565 7.53 17.13 18.74
C GLY A 565 6.42 17.62 17.81
N ASN A 566 5.61 18.54 18.34
CA ASN A 566 4.35 19.00 17.76
C ASN A 566 4.40 20.50 17.39
N THR A 567 5.60 21.04 17.23
CA THR A 567 5.84 22.45 16.93
C THR A 567 6.91 22.55 15.86
N VAL A 568 6.69 23.40 14.86
CA VAL A 568 7.71 23.76 13.88
C VAL A 568 7.76 25.25 13.67
N SER A 569 8.97 25.79 13.49
CA SER A 569 9.17 27.18 13.09
C SER A 569 9.98 27.23 11.80
N PHE A 570 9.54 28.06 10.86
CA PHE A 570 10.18 28.25 9.56
C PHE A 570 10.04 29.71 9.10
N SER A 571 10.82 30.09 8.09
CA SER A 571 10.69 31.40 7.45
C SER A 571 9.75 31.29 6.26
N TRP A 572 8.73 32.13 6.20
CA TRP A 572 7.74 32.14 5.14
C TRP A 572 8.35 32.51 3.79
N THR A 573 8.00 31.76 2.75
CA THR A 573 8.48 31.93 1.37
C THR A 573 7.35 32.11 0.35
N GLY A 574 6.09 32.07 0.79
CA GLY A 574 4.90 32.11 -0.07
C GLY A 574 4.54 33.47 -0.68
N GLY A 575 5.30 34.53 -0.41
CA GLY A 575 4.99 35.90 -0.81
C GLY A 575 3.99 36.60 0.12
N SER A 576 3.57 37.81 -0.24
CA SER A 576 2.61 38.58 0.56
C SER A 576 1.16 38.14 0.29
N VAL A 577 0.37 38.05 1.35
CA VAL A 577 -1.06 37.72 1.25
C VAL A 577 -1.87 39.00 1.00
N ASN A 578 -2.41 39.14 -0.21
CA ASN A 578 -3.15 40.34 -0.62
C ASN A 578 -4.68 40.21 -0.52
N ARG A 579 -5.20 38.97 -0.43
CA ARG A 579 -6.63 38.66 -0.27
C ARG A 579 -6.82 37.45 0.65
N PRO A 580 -7.31 37.63 1.88
CA PRO A 580 -7.47 36.54 2.85
C PRO A 580 -8.83 35.84 2.79
N ASP A 581 -9.73 36.29 1.93
CA ASP A 581 -11.10 35.79 1.74
C ASP A 581 -11.17 34.50 0.90
N GLY A 582 -10.19 33.59 1.02
CA GLY A 582 -10.26 32.24 0.47
C GLY A 582 -10.28 32.12 -1.05
N GLY A 583 -9.95 33.21 -1.76
CA GLY A 583 -9.70 33.20 -3.19
C GLY A 583 -8.35 32.57 -3.55
N LYS A 584 -7.94 32.75 -4.83
CA LYS A 584 -6.67 32.25 -5.37
C LYS A 584 -5.41 32.76 -4.64
N ASP A 585 -5.53 33.71 -3.72
CA ASP A 585 -4.42 34.32 -2.97
C ASP A 585 -4.51 34.08 -1.44
N ALA A 586 -5.27 33.07 -1.00
CA ALA A 586 -5.34 32.71 0.41
C ALA A 586 -4.06 31.99 0.87
N ALA A 587 -3.62 32.30 2.10
CA ALA A 587 -2.54 31.57 2.75
C ALA A 587 -3.04 30.19 3.19
N PHE A 588 -2.36 29.13 2.76
CA PHE A 588 -2.70 27.75 3.12
C PHE A 588 -1.63 27.10 3.98
N PHE A 589 -2.08 26.13 4.77
CA PHE A 589 -1.29 25.19 5.55
C PHE A 589 -1.94 23.82 5.42
N ASN A 590 -1.31 22.92 4.68
CA ASN A 590 -1.76 21.56 4.49
C ASN A 590 -0.91 20.63 5.35
N PHE A 591 -1.56 19.85 6.21
CA PHE A 591 -0.91 18.87 7.07
C PHE A 591 -1.05 17.51 6.44
N TRP A 592 0.05 16.99 5.92
CA TRP A 592 0.10 15.72 5.23
C TRP A 592 0.34 14.61 6.25
N SER A 593 -0.47 13.58 6.19
CA SER A 593 -0.31 12.37 6.96
C SER A 593 -0.38 11.18 6.02
N ARG A 594 0.45 10.18 6.28
CA ARG A 594 0.39 8.89 5.58
C ARG A 594 -0.27 7.90 6.51
N GLY A 595 -1.30 7.25 6.02
CA GLY A 595 -1.96 6.17 6.74
C GLY A 595 -1.60 4.81 6.19
N ALA A 596 -2.25 3.81 6.75
CA ALA A 596 -2.22 2.47 6.22
C ALA A 596 -2.55 2.46 4.71
N ASN A 597 -1.97 1.52 3.96
CA ASN A 597 -2.12 1.37 2.50
C ASN A 597 -1.50 2.46 1.63
N ASN A 598 -0.54 3.24 2.15
CA ASN A 598 -0.04 4.42 1.44
C ASN A 598 -1.17 5.39 1.05
N ARG A 599 -2.26 5.44 1.85
CA ARG A 599 -3.30 6.47 1.70
C ARG A 599 -2.79 7.76 2.30
N THR A 600 -3.00 8.83 1.56
CA THR A 600 -2.65 10.17 1.98
C THR A 600 -3.85 10.84 2.62
N PHE A 601 -3.65 11.42 3.79
CA PHE A 601 -4.65 12.15 4.55
C PHE A 601 -4.19 13.59 4.74
N VAL A 602 -4.93 14.54 4.18
CA VAL A 602 -4.53 15.95 4.18
C VAL A 602 -5.53 16.78 4.94
N THR A 603 -5.09 17.43 6.03
CA THR A 603 -5.89 18.49 6.64
C THR A 603 -5.56 19.81 5.98
N ARG A 604 -6.53 20.38 5.27
CA ARG A 604 -6.41 21.65 4.55
C ARG A 604 -6.87 22.79 5.46
N THR A 605 -5.98 23.75 5.69
CA THR A 605 -6.22 24.93 6.51
C THR A 605 -5.92 26.18 5.71
N PHE A 606 -6.83 27.16 5.70
CA PHE A 606 -6.65 28.44 5.00
C PHE A 606 -6.85 29.59 5.96
N LEU A 607 -5.85 30.45 6.18
CA LEU A 607 -6.00 31.61 7.06
C LEU A 607 -6.95 32.65 6.44
N ASN A 608 -7.86 33.18 7.25
CA ASN A 608 -8.79 34.26 6.90
C ASN A 608 -8.65 35.44 7.91
N GLU A 609 -9.20 36.60 7.55
CA GLU A 609 -9.12 37.85 8.33
C GLU A 609 -9.98 37.88 9.61
N ASP A 610 -10.90 36.93 9.81
CA ASP A 610 -11.95 36.99 10.86
C ASP A 610 -11.67 36.17 12.14
#